data_AF-A0A480A5A7-F1
#
_entry.id   AF-A0A480A5A7-F1
#
_cell.length_a   1.000
_cell.length_b   1.000
_cell.length_c   1.000
_cell.angle_alpha   90.00
_cell.angle_beta   90.00
_cell.angle_gamma   90.00
#
_symmetry.space_group_name_H-M   'P 1'
#
loop_
_entity.id
_entity.type
_entity.pdbx_description
1 polymer ?
#
loop_
_entity_poly.entity_id
_entity_poly.type
_entity_poly.pdbx_seq_one_letter_code
_entity_poly.pdbx_strand_id
1 'polypeptide(L)'
;MIGVQFEGNLLAADITTELLTGNIKGQTSADFGLSKTDKLEDEIAIAWGDVKAYWVAFQRQLERLNPEDTATSVTREMWAVPLLRSLGYIPVYTPKAEVVEGQTYAISHRAVLPSDSSITNYPPIHIIGCRLDIRPVRNI
;
A
#
# COMPACT_ATOMS: atom_id res chain seq x y z
N MET A 1 6.51 -27.11 7.03
CA MET A 1 6.57 -26.35 5.76
C MET A 1 5.62 -25.18 5.91
N ILE A 2 6.10 -23.94 5.91
CA ILE A 2 5.24 -22.77 6.03
C ILE A 2 4.54 -22.64 4.67
N GLY A 3 3.26 -22.99 4.61
CA GLY A 3 2.47 -22.87 3.39
C GLY A 3 2.14 -21.41 3.15
N VAL A 4 2.56 -20.86 2.02
CA VAL A 4 2.09 -19.55 1.55
C VAL A 4 0.74 -19.80 0.87
N GLN A 5 -0.31 -19.14 1.36
CA GLN A 5 -1.64 -19.14 0.74
C GLN A 5 -1.82 -17.83 -0.01
N PHE A 6 -2.06 -17.93 -1.32
CA PHE A 6 -2.41 -16.78 -2.14
C PHE A 6 -3.94 -16.63 -2.16
N GLU A 7 -4.41 -15.41 -1.91
CA GLU A 7 -5.83 -15.07 -2.02
C GLU A 7 -6.07 -14.38 -3.37
N GLY A 8 -7.02 -14.91 -4.14
CA GLY A 8 -7.35 -14.44 -5.48
C GLY A 8 -6.47 -15.02 -6.60
N ASN A 9 -6.69 -14.56 -7.83
CA ASN A 9 -6.05 -15.10 -9.04
C ASN A 9 -4.92 -14.22 -9.61
N LEU A 10 -4.38 -13.29 -8.81
CA LEU A 10 -3.40 -12.32 -9.29
C LEU A 10 -2.00 -12.92 -9.46
N LEU A 11 -1.67 -13.94 -8.67
CA LEU A 11 -0.35 -14.56 -8.65
C LEU A 11 -0.44 -16.00 -9.15
N ALA A 12 0.47 -16.37 -10.05
CA ALA A 12 0.54 -17.71 -10.59
C ALA A 12 1.05 -18.70 -9.53
N ALA A 13 0.58 -19.95 -9.58
CA ALA A 13 0.89 -20.97 -8.58
C ALA A 13 2.39 -21.32 -8.49
N ASP A 14 3.16 -21.04 -9.55
CA ASP A 14 4.60 -21.26 -9.65
C ASP A 14 5.47 -20.13 -9.10
N ILE A 15 4.89 -18.96 -8.79
CA ILE A 15 5.65 -17.79 -8.33
C ILE A 15 6.46 -18.07 -7.06
N THR A 16 5.96 -18.94 -6.17
CA THR A 16 6.70 -19.33 -4.96
C THR A 16 7.99 -20.08 -5.32
N THR A 17 7.93 -20.95 -6.32
CA THR A 17 9.11 -21.69 -6.79
C THR A 17 10.12 -20.72 -7.40
N GLU A 18 9.66 -19.79 -8.23
CA GLU A 18 10.53 -18.79 -8.86
C GLU A 18 11.18 -17.84 -7.83
N LEU A 19 10.42 -17.39 -6.82
CA LEU A 19 10.94 -16.57 -5.72
C LEU A 19 12.07 -17.30 -4.97
N LEU A 20 11.87 -18.59 -4.66
CA LEU A 20 12.88 -19.39 -3.97
C LEU A 20 14.17 -19.59 -4.78
N THR A 21 14.13 -19.45 -6.10
CA THR A 21 15.37 -19.51 -6.92
C THR A 21 16.24 -18.27 -6.78
N GLY A 22 15.72 -17.15 -6.28
CA GLY A 22 16.44 -15.88 -6.19
C GLY A 22 16.69 -15.19 -7.55
N ASN A 23 16.15 -15.73 -8.65
CA ASN A 23 16.41 -15.21 -10.01
C ASN A 23 15.41 -14.14 -10.46
N ILE A 24 14.36 -13.88 -9.68
CA ILE A 24 13.42 -12.78 -9.96
C ILE A 24 14.09 -11.46 -9.56
N LYS A 25 13.99 -10.46 -10.44
CA LYS A 25 14.40 -9.08 -10.16
C LYS A 25 13.69 -8.54 -8.91
N GLY A 26 14.37 -7.72 -8.10
CA GLY A 26 13.74 -7.08 -6.94
C GLY A 26 13.89 -7.86 -5.63
N GLN A 27 14.91 -8.71 -5.52
CA GLN A 27 15.14 -9.57 -4.35
C GLN A 27 16.45 -9.25 -3.60
N THR A 28 17.32 -8.41 -4.15
CA THR A 28 18.59 -8.04 -3.52
C THR A 28 18.46 -6.76 -2.71
N SER A 29 19.30 -6.55 -1.69
CA SER A 29 19.31 -5.29 -0.91
C SER A 29 19.41 -4.05 -1.81
N ALA A 30 20.19 -4.14 -2.89
CA ALA A 30 20.39 -3.03 -3.83
C ALA A 30 19.10 -2.67 -4.60
N ASP A 31 18.21 -3.63 -4.84
CA ASP A 31 16.92 -3.37 -5.51
C ASP A 31 16.00 -2.48 -4.65
N PHE A 32 16.24 -2.41 -3.34
CA PHE A 32 15.54 -1.55 -2.39
C PHE A 32 16.31 -0.28 -2.04
N GLY A 33 17.42 0.01 -2.74
CA GLY A 33 18.26 1.18 -2.48
C GLY A 33 19.14 1.06 -1.23
N LEU A 34 19.26 -0.13 -0.65
CA LEU A 34 20.09 -0.39 0.52
C LEU A 34 21.57 -0.59 0.12
N SER A 35 22.48 -0.32 1.06
CA SER A 35 23.90 -0.57 0.84
C SER A 35 24.20 -2.08 0.84
N LYS A 36 25.37 -2.46 0.30
CA LYS A 36 25.79 -3.88 0.30
C LYS A 36 26.07 -4.44 1.70
N THR A 37 26.25 -3.58 2.69
CA THR A 37 26.48 -3.98 4.08
C THR A 37 25.19 -4.14 4.86
N ASP A 38 24.08 -3.59 4.36
CA ASP A 38 22.77 -3.70 5.00
C ASP A 38 22.15 -5.06 4.66
N LYS A 39 21.67 -5.73 5.69
CA LYS A 39 20.96 -7.01 5.53
C LYS A 39 19.51 -6.72 5.25
N LEU A 40 19.05 -7.15 4.07
CA LEU A 40 17.66 -6.97 3.64
C LEU A 40 16.67 -7.58 4.65
N GLU A 41 17.03 -8.70 5.27
CA GLU A 41 16.19 -9.37 6.28
C GLU A 41 16.00 -8.53 7.54
N ASP A 42 17.04 -7.80 7.97
CA ASP A 42 16.98 -6.93 9.15
C ASP A 42 16.07 -5.73 8.84
N GLU A 43 16.20 -5.13 7.66
CA GLU A 43 15.33 -4.04 7.21
C GLU A 43 13.86 -4.48 7.05
N ILE A 44 13.61 -5.69 6.53
CA ILE A 44 12.26 -6.28 6.48
C ILE A 44 11.71 -6.45 7.91
N ALA A 45 12.52 -6.93 8.84
CA ALA A 45 12.10 -7.12 10.22
C ALA A 45 11.76 -5.79 10.91
N ILE A 46 12.54 -4.74 10.65
CA ILE A 46 12.28 -3.37 11.14
C ILE A 46 10.97 -2.84 10.55
N ALA A 47 10.82 -2.86 9.22
CA ALA A 47 9.61 -2.39 8.55
C ALA A 47 8.36 -3.13 9.02
N TRP A 48 8.45 -4.45 9.24
CA TRP A 48 7.36 -5.25 9.81
C TRP A 48 7.03 -4.87 11.26
N GLY A 49 8.05 -4.56 12.06
CA GLY A 49 7.89 -4.02 13.40
C GLY A 49 7.07 -2.72 13.40
N ASP A 50 7.44 -1.78 12.53
CA ASP A 50 6.78 -0.49 12.39
C ASP A 50 5.32 -0.65 11.92
N VAL A 51 5.08 -1.48 10.91
CA VAL A 51 3.73 -1.74 10.40
C VAL A 51 2.83 -2.32 11.50
N LYS A 52 3.33 -3.25 12.32
CA LYS A 52 2.56 -3.76 13.47
C LYS A 52 2.24 -2.66 14.49
N ALA A 53 3.18 -1.75 14.75
CA ALA A 53 2.94 -0.63 15.63
C ALA A 53 1.86 0.31 15.08
N TYR A 54 1.90 0.62 13.78
CA TYR A 54 0.87 1.41 13.09
C TYR A 54 -0.50 0.72 13.17
N TRP A 55 -0.56 -0.60 12.95
CA TRP A 55 -1.80 -1.37 13.07
C TRP A 55 -2.43 -1.23 14.46
N VAL A 56 -1.64 -1.43 15.51
CA VAL A 56 -2.13 -1.31 16.90
C VAL A 56 -2.61 0.12 17.19
N ALA A 57 -1.89 1.15 16.73
CA ALA A 57 -2.30 2.53 16.89
C ALA A 57 -3.60 2.84 16.14
N PHE A 58 -3.74 2.34 14.91
CA PHE A 58 -4.94 2.46 14.09
C PHE A 58 -6.15 1.82 14.78
N GLN A 59 -6.04 0.59 15.26
CA GLN A 59 -7.14 -0.11 15.96
C GLN A 59 -7.62 0.69 17.18
N ARG A 60 -6.69 1.19 18.01
CA ARG A 60 -7.02 2.03 19.18
C ARG A 60 -7.73 3.34 18.82
N GLN A 61 -7.42 3.94 17.67
CA GLN A 61 -8.13 5.13 17.21
C GLN A 61 -9.50 4.77 16.64
N LEU A 62 -9.60 3.66 15.91
CA LEU A 62 -10.85 3.17 15.35
C LEU A 62 -11.89 2.88 16.44
N GLU A 63 -11.47 2.30 17.57
CA GLU A 63 -12.32 2.02 18.74
C GLU A 63 -12.90 3.28 19.40
N ARG A 64 -12.25 4.44 19.23
CA ARG A 64 -12.69 5.72 19.81
C ARG A 64 -13.64 6.50 18.90
N LEU A 65 -13.74 6.11 17.62
CA LEU A 65 -14.64 6.76 16.69
C LEU A 65 -16.09 6.38 16.98
N ASN A 66 -17.00 7.31 16.66
CA ASN A 66 -18.42 7.01 16.60
C ASN A 66 -18.65 5.76 15.72
N PRO A 67 -19.47 4.78 16.12
CA PRO A 67 -19.79 3.61 15.31
C PRO A 67 -20.28 3.93 13.88
N GLU A 68 -21.00 5.05 13.72
CA GLU A 68 -21.54 5.50 12.43
C GLU A 68 -20.51 6.24 11.56
N ASP A 69 -19.31 6.52 12.08
CA ASP A 69 -18.23 7.10 11.30
C ASP A 69 -17.68 6.08 10.30
N THR A 70 -17.51 6.48 9.03
CA THR A 70 -16.91 5.67 7.96
C THR A 70 -15.45 5.28 8.22
N ALA A 71 -14.79 5.95 9.17
CA ALA A 71 -13.39 5.85 9.54
C ALA A 71 -12.41 6.18 8.39
N THR A 72 -12.82 6.97 7.40
CA THR A 72 -12.00 7.27 6.21
C THR A 72 -10.69 7.97 6.56
N SER A 73 -10.73 9.06 7.33
CA SER A 73 -9.52 9.82 7.68
C SER A 73 -8.54 9.00 8.52
N VAL A 74 -9.05 8.28 9.54
CA VAL A 74 -8.21 7.42 10.40
C VAL A 74 -7.60 6.27 9.60
N THR A 75 -8.36 5.63 8.71
CA THR A 75 -7.84 4.57 7.82
C THR A 75 -6.73 5.11 6.92
N ARG A 76 -6.91 6.30 6.34
CA ARG A 76 -5.91 6.94 5.49
C ARG A 76 -4.63 7.28 6.26
N GLU A 77 -4.76 8.02 7.35
CA GLU A 77 -3.62 8.69 8.00
C GLU A 77 -2.86 7.77 8.96
N MET A 78 -3.57 6.87 9.65
CA MET A 78 -2.98 6.02 10.69
C MET A 78 -2.60 4.63 10.17
N TRP A 79 -3.13 4.22 9.01
CA TRP A 79 -2.92 2.88 8.47
C TRP A 79 -2.37 2.86 7.05
N ALA A 80 -3.19 3.27 6.07
CA ALA A 80 -2.86 3.09 4.66
C ALA A 80 -1.61 3.88 4.21
N VAL A 81 -1.52 5.17 4.56
CA VAL A 81 -0.35 5.99 4.20
C VAL A 81 0.93 5.50 4.90
N PRO A 82 0.94 5.23 6.22
CA PRO A 82 2.10 4.64 6.89
C PRO A 82 2.55 3.31 6.27
N LEU A 83 1.61 2.38 6.01
CA LEU A 83 1.92 1.11 5.35
C LEU A 83 2.58 1.30 3.98
N LEU A 84 2.01 2.16 3.14
CA LEU A 84 2.55 2.45 1.81
C LEU A 84 3.97 3.03 1.91
N ARG A 85 4.22 3.92 2.87
CA ARG A 85 5.56 4.48 3.12
C ARG A 85 6.55 3.41 3.57
N SER A 86 6.15 2.47 4.43
CA SER A 86 6.99 1.32 4.81
C SER A 86 7.34 0.42 3.63
N LEU A 87 6.51 0.42 2.57
CA LEU A 87 6.76 -0.28 1.32
C LEU A 87 7.55 0.57 0.30
N GLY A 88 8.04 1.75 0.68
CA GLY A 88 8.82 2.64 -0.19
C GLY A 88 8.01 3.55 -1.11
N TYR A 89 6.67 3.54 -1.00
CA TYR A 89 5.83 4.48 -1.76
C TYR A 89 5.86 5.87 -1.13
N ILE A 90 5.71 6.90 -1.97
CA ILE A 90 5.45 8.27 -1.53
C ILE A 90 4.04 8.67 -1.97
N PRO A 91 2.99 8.38 -1.17
CA PRO A 91 1.64 8.83 -1.48
C PRO A 91 1.58 10.37 -1.41
N VAL A 92 1.31 11.00 -2.55
CA VAL A 92 1.10 12.45 -2.63
C VAL A 92 -0.38 12.74 -2.76
N TYR A 93 -0.93 13.51 -1.81
CA TYR A 93 -2.35 13.85 -1.78
C TYR A 93 -2.76 14.65 -3.01
N THR A 94 -3.88 14.27 -3.62
CA THR A 94 -4.44 14.92 -4.81
C THR A 94 -5.80 15.54 -4.45
N PRO A 95 -5.89 16.87 -4.31
CA PRO A 95 -7.11 17.52 -3.81
C PRO A 95 -8.25 17.60 -4.84
N LYS A 96 -7.97 17.43 -6.14
CA LYS A 96 -8.99 17.45 -7.20
C LYS A 96 -9.22 16.04 -7.72
N ALA A 97 -10.50 15.66 -7.79
CA ALA A 97 -10.91 14.45 -8.49
C ALA A 97 -10.51 14.53 -9.98
N GLU A 98 -10.14 13.39 -10.56
CA GLU A 98 -9.80 13.30 -11.98
C GLU A 98 -11.07 13.07 -12.78
N VAL A 99 -11.22 13.78 -13.89
CA VAL A 99 -12.35 13.61 -14.81
C VAL A 99 -11.83 12.97 -16.08
N VAL A 100 -12.32 11.77 -16.37
CA VAL A 100 -11.99 11.02 -17.58
C VAL A 100 -13.30 10.70 -18.28
N GLU A 101 -13.45 11.14 -19.53
CA GLU A 101 -14.66 10.92 -20.34
C GLU A 101 -15.97 11.37 -19.67
N GLY A 102 -15.90 12.46 -18.90
CA GLY A 102 -17.04 12.99 -18.15
C GLY A 102 -17.36 12.26 -16.84
N GLN A 103 -16.69 11.14 -16.56
CA GLN A 103 -16.79 10.42 -15.29
C GLN A 103 -15.76 10.96 -14.29
N THR A 104 -16.23 11.24 -13.07
CA THR A 104 -15.36 11.71 -11.98
C THR A 104 -14.86 10.55 -11.15
N TYR A 105 -13.54 10.49 -10.94
CA TYR A 105 -12.85 9.49 -10.12
C TYR A 105 -12.23 10.16 -8.90
N ALA A 106 -12.60 9.67 -7.71
CA ALA A 106 -12.10 10.18 -6.44
C ALA A 106 -10.67 9.68 -6.16
N ILE A 107 -9.68 10.16 -6.91
CA ILE A 107 -8.28 9.77 -6.71
C ILE A 107 -7.73 10.55 -5.52
N SER A 108 -7.48 9.85 -4.41
CA SER A 108 -7.06 10.49 -3.15
C SER A 108 -5.58 10.84 -3.14
N HIS A 109 -4.73 9.97 -3.70
CA HIS A 109 -3.28 10.16 -3.78
C HIS A 109 -2.74 9.58 -5.08
N ARG A 110 -1.47 9.86 -5.36
CA ARG A 110 -0.71 9.16 -6.39
C ARG A 110 0.58 8.59 -5.81
N ALA A 111 0.99 7.44 -6.33
CA ALA A 111 2.24 6.77 -6.01
C ALA A 111 3.41 7.45 -6.74
N VAL A 112 3.92 8.56 -6.19
CA VAL A 112 5.05 9.26 -6.78
C VAL A 112 6.33 8.48 -6.50
N LEU A 113 7.12 8.24 -7.55
CA LEU A 113 8.46 7.68 -7.42
C LEU A 113 9.48 8.82 -7.59
N PRO A 114 10.38 9.05 -6.61
CA PRO A 114 11.24 10.23 -6.59
C PRO A 114 12.29 10.29 -7.71
N SER A 115 12.53 9.20 -8.46
CA SER A 115 13.69 9.05 -9.34
C SER A 115 13.39 8.96 -10.83
N ASP A 116 12.13 8.94 -11.26
CA ASP A 116 11.80 8.74 -12.67
C ASP A 116 11.04 9.93 -13.26
N SER A 117 11.80 10.87 -13.84
CA SER A 117 11.26 12.04 -14.54
C SER A 117 10.55 11.70 -15.86
N SER A 118 10.60 10.44 -16.33
CA SER A 118 9.86 9.99 -17.52
C SER A 118 8.41 9.64 -17.21
N ILE A 119 8.07 9.43 -15.93
CA ILE A 119 6.70 9.16 -15.49
C ILE A 119 5.94 10.48 -15.36
N THR A 120 5.02 10.72 -16.29
CA THR A 120 4.12 11.88 -16.28
C THR A 120 2.78 11.61 -15.61
N ASN A 121 2.41 10.32 -15.46
CA ASN A 121 1.19 9.89 -14.80
C ASN A 121 1.48 8.81 -13.77
N TYR A 122 1.57 9.21 -12.51
CA TYR A 122 1.82 8.29 -11.40
C TYR A 122 0.59 7.44 -11.09
N PRO A 123 0.76 6.15 -10.73
CA PRO A 123 -0.36 5.26 -10.42
C PRO A 123 -1.31 5.86 -9.37
N PRO A 124 -2.64 5.84 -9.61
CA PRO A 124 -3.59 6.39 -8.69
C PRO A 124 -3.74 5.51 -7.45
N ILE A 125 -3.94 6.16 -6.30
CA ILE A 125 -4.21 5.50 -5.02
C ILE A 125 -5.55 6.04 -4.51
N HIS A 126 -6.53 5.15 -4.42
CA HIS A 126 -7.80 5.42 -3.77
C HIS A 126 -7.85 4.71 -2.42
N ILE A 127 -7.97 5.48 -1.34
CA ILE A 127 -8.07 4.96 0.03
C ILE A 127 -9.49 5.20 0.51
N ILE A 128 -10.16 4.12 0.93
CA ILE A 128 -11.48 4.14 1.54
C ILE A 128 -11.40 3.84 3.04
N GLY A 129 -12.39 4.28 3.79
CA GLY A 129 -12.53 3.92 5.20
C GLY A 129 -12.75 2.41 5.40
N CYS A 130 -12.15 1.85 6.44
CA CYS A 130 -12.24 0.41 6.74
C CYS A 130 -13.67 -0.10 7.04
N ARG A 131 -14.63 0.79 7.28
CA ARG A 131 -16.05 0.46 7.49
C ARG A 131 -16.89 0.60 6.21
N LEU A 132 -16.29 1.02 5.11
CA LEU A 132 -16.95 1.13 3.82
C LEU A 132 -16.79 -0.17 3.02
N ASP A 133 -17.82 -0.53 2.25
CA ASP A 133 -17.72 -1.62 1.28
C ASP A 133 -16.78 -1.19 0.13
N ILE A 134 -16.00 -2.14 -0.39
CA ILE A 134 -15.12 -1.94 -1.54
C ILE A 134 -15.89 -1.72 -2.84
N ARG A 135 -17.19 -2.07 -2.86
CA ARG A 135 -18.06 -1.87 -4.00
C ARG A 135 -18.28 -0.37 -4.22
N PRO A 136 -18.14 0.13 -5.46
CA PRO A 136 -18.50 1.50 -5.76
C PRO A 136 -19.96 1.72 -5.39
N VAL A 137 -20.26 2.74 -4.58
CA VAL A 137 -21.63 3.23 -4.43
C VAL A 137 -22.04 3.73 -5.82
N ARG A 138 -22.80 2.92 -6.56
CA ARG A 138 -23.50 3.38 -7.75
C ARG A 138 -24.54 4.38 -7.27
N ASN A 139 -24.22 5.66 -7.29
CA ASN A 139 -25.24 6.70 -7.28
C ASN A 139 -26.03 6.51 -8.57
N ILE A 140 -27.24 5.96 -8.42
CA ILE A 140 -28.26 5.88 -9.47
C ILE A 140 -28.94 7.24 -9.58
#